data_AF-A0A1Y2X0D7-F1
#
_entry.id   AF-A0A1Y2X0D7-F1
#
_cell.length_a   1.000
_cell.length_b   1.000
_cell.length_c   1.000
_cell.angle_alpha   90.00
_cell.angle_beta   90.00
_cell.angle_gamma   90.00
#
_symmetry.space_group_name_H-M   'P 1'
#
loop_
_entity.id
_entity.type
_entity.pdbx_description
1 polymer ?
#
loop_
_entity_poly.entity_id
_entity_poly.type
_entity_poly.pdbx_seq_one_letter_code
_entity_poly.pdbx_strand_id
1 'polypeptide(L)'
;MPMWTCDFANCQKPAVRNLGDCILCNRHLCSEHLQDDFHGCPKWEDADRYDPAARAAEAEELVELIKKVNTPALAARASHLRGGIPCSVPELHYDRATRSSVMGGMNYHIDISFHDGIQWIARVRRFNATSPPSTLRDYIIQSEVATLKFLEQTNVPTPKVFDFALDSVDNPVGVGYILMEKLQGKSLRWSAATQDQRRTVMEQLADVFIELSKYPFDLLGSLHCPDNFYVGSFARESLTDFAASGMRTMGPFKSLKEYHESPIRLILDLILRQEIYSEQAVDAYLIHRFLLDLVPIVLSQSVQDDQRYYLKHADDKGDHIMVDEDFNITGIIDWEWAHTAPPAQAFNSPIGLLPVGEFYQGKNNLGNNEVTFAHILEEKGIPTLARYVWKGRLQHRFSFCCGYDLTDWDGFLGLFQGLREAIKVDHSVDWDGWKSTALHRYREDTGLQLLLQRKGNLASGS
;
A
#
# COMPACT_ATOMS: atom_id res chain seq x y z
N MET A 1 -9.81 21.48 6.17
CA MET A 1 -9.15 21.41 4.85
C MET A 1 -8.99 19.95 4.53
N PRO A 2 -9.44 19.48 3.37
CA PRO A 2 -9.22 18.12 2.91
C PRO A 2 -7.74 17.87 2.58
N MET A 3 -7.38 16.62 2.27
CA MET A 3 -6.04 16.30 1.76
C MET A 3 -5.74 17.08 0.47
N TRP A 4 -6.72 17.10 -0.44
CA TRP A 4 -6.70 17.91 -1.66
C TRP A 4 -8.03 18.62 -1.83
N THR A 5 -7.97 19.90 -2.23
CA THR A 5 -9.15 20.65 -2.71
C THR A 5 -9.29 20.44 -4.21
N CYS A 6 -10.52 20.48 -4.72
CA CYS A 6 -10.74 20.36 -6.15
C CYS A 6 -10.07 21.50 -6.94
N ASP A 7 -9.31 21.15 -7.98
CA ASP A 7 -8.58 22.10 -8.83
C ASP A 7 -9.49 22.85 -9.84
N PHE A 8 -10.80 22.63 -9.80
CA PHE A 8 -11.73 23.36 -10.67
C PHE A 8 -11.91 24.80 -10.16
N ALA A 9 -11.94 25.77 -11.09
CA ALA A 9 -11.97 27.18 -10.73
C ALA A 9 -13.17 27.52 -9.83
N ASN A 10 -12.91 28.25 -8.75
CA ASN A 10 -13.89 28.63 -7.72
C ASN A 10 -14.56 27.46 -6.97
N CYS A 11 -14.05 26.22 -7.10
CA CYS A 11 -14.50 25.08 -6.30
C CYS A 11 -13.74 25.02 -4.98
N GLN A 12 -14.45 24.85 -3.86
CA GLN A 12 -13.86 24.64 -2.53
C GLN A 12 -14.19 23.26 -1.96
N LYS A 13 -14.79 22.39 -2.80
CA LYS A 13 -15.14 21.03 -2.40
C LYS A 13 -13.88 20.17 -2.26
N PRO A 14 -13.90 19.19 -1.36
CA PRO A 14 -12.82 18.19 -1.29
C PRO A 14 -12.71 17.42 -2.60
N ALA A 15 -11.48 17.15 -3.02
CA ALA A 15 -11.23 16.17 -4.07
C ALA A 15 -11.49 14.76 -3.54
N VAL A 16 -11.92 13.87 -4.42
CA VAL A 16 -12.11 12.45 -4.10
C VAL A 16 -10.74 11.79 -4.17
N ARG A 17 -10.24 11.22 -3.09
CA ARG A 17 -8.95 10.52 -3.07
C ARG A 17 -9.00 9.31 -3.99
N ASN A 18 -7.90 9.03 -4.68
CA ASN A 18 -7.73 8.01 -5.71
C ASN A 18 -8.56 8.27 -6.98
N LEU A 19 -9.88 8.31 -6.89
CA LEU A 19 -10.76 8.48 -8.07
C LEU A 19 -10.65 9.88 -8.67
N GLY A 20 -10.48 10.90 -7.82
CA GLY A 20 -10.30 12.30 -8.20
C GLY A 20 -8.88 12.65 -8.65
N ASP A 21 -7.91 11.76 -8.46
CA ASP A 21 -6.49 12.00 -8.72
C ASP A 21 -6.18 11.64 -10.18
N CYS A 22 -6.53 12.52 -11.12
CA CYS A 22 -6.37 12.25 -12.54
C CYS A 22 -4.93 12.47 -13.00
N ILE A 23 -4.21 11.38 -13.28
CA ILE A 23 -2.84 11.43 -13.82
C ILE A 23 -2.75 12.06 -15.21
N LEU A 24 -3.83 12.01 -16.00
CA LEU A 24 -3.81 12.48 -17.40
C LEU A 24 -3.76 13.99 -17.52
N CYS A 25 -4.52 14.68 -16.66
CA CYS A 25 -4.51 16.15 -16.60
C CYS A 25 -3.76 16.69 -15.38
N ASN A 26 -3.22 15.80 -14.55
CA ASN A 26 -2.50 16.10 -13.32
C ASN A 26 -3.28 17.00 -12.35
N ARG A 27 -4.55 16.66 -12.10
CA ARG A 27 -5.47 17.44 -11.24
C ARG A 27 -6.19 16.56 -10.22
N HIS A 28 -6.60 17.19 -9.13
CA HIS A 28 -7.46 16.64 -8.09
C HIS A 28 -8.89 17.14 -8.26
N LEU A 29 -9.86 16.23 -8.39
CA LEU A 29 -11.25 16.55 -8.73
C LEU A 29 -12.23 16.10 -7.63
N CYS A 30 -13.24 16.93 -7.34
CA CYS A 30 -14.35 16.53 -6.49
C CYS A 30 -15.36 15.66 -7.25
N SER A 31 -16.31 15.07 -6.54
CA SER A 31 -17.34 14.17 -7.11
C SER A 31 -18.15 14.78 -8.26
N GLU A 32 -18.42 16.08 -8.21
CA GLU A 32 -19.14 16.81 -9.28
C GLU A 32 -18.25 17.03 -10.51
N HIS A 33 -17.02 17.50 -10.31
CA HIS A 33 -16.11 17.78 -11.42
C HIS A 33 -15.43 16.54 -11.99
N LEU A 34 -15.69 15.35 -11.43
CA LEU A 34 -15.34 14.06 -12.01
C LEU A 34 -16.28 13.63 -13.13
N GLN A 35 -17.49 14.19 -13.18
CA GLN A 35 -18.49 13.83 -14.18
C GLN A 35 -18.05 14.27 -15.59
N ASP A 36 -18.51 13.53 -16.60
CA ASP A 36 -18.08 13.70 -18.00
C ASP A 36 -18.33 15.11 -18.55
N ASP A 37 -19.32 15.83 -17.99
CA ASP A 37 -19.62 17.24 -18.33
C ASP A 37 -18.48 18.21 -17.99
N PHE A 38 -17.63 17.86 -17.02
CA PHE A 38 -16.53 18.70 -16.54
C PHE A 38 -15.15 18.11 -16.84
N HIS A 39 -15.06 16.78 -16.92
CA HIS A 39 -13.80 16.06 -17.03
C HIS A 39 -13.79 15.15 -18.27
N GLY A 40 -13.14 15.62 -19.32
CA GLY A 40 -13.07 14.94 -20.62
C GLY A 40 -11.89 14.00 -20.82
N CYS A 41 -11.09 13.72 -19.78
CA CYS A 41 -10.01 12.75 -19.88
C CYS A 41 -10.59 11.35 -20.18
N PRO A 42 -9.96 10.55 -21.05
CA PRO A 42 -10.42 9.19 -21.31
C PRO A 42 -10.38 8.37 -20.02
N LYS A 43 -11.32 7.43 -19.89
CA LYS A 43 -11.37 6.46 -18.80
C LYS A 43 -10.60 5.19 -19.19
N TRP A 44 -10.12 4.44 -18.21
CA TRP A 44 -9.26 3.27 -18.43
C TRP A 44 -9.97 2.14 -19.23
N GLU A 45 -11.29 2.11 -19.22
CA GLU A 45 -12.13 1.18 -19.99
C GLU A 45 -12.01 1.43 -21.51
N ASP A 46 -11.71 2.66 -21.93
CA ASP A 46 -11.42 3.03 -23.31
C ASP A 46 -9.90 3.02 -23.53
N ALA A 47 -9.33 1.82 -23.52
CA ALA A 47 -7.89 1.62 -23.60
C ALA A 47 -7.25 2.30 -24.82
N ASP A 48 -7.95 2.37 -25.95
CA ASP A 48 -7.44 2.99 -27.18
C ASP A 48 -7.17 4.50 -27.02
N ARG A 49 -7.98 5.19 -26.21
CA ARG A 49 -7.78 6.61 -25.89
C ARG A 49 -6.98 6.82 -24.62
N TYR A 50 -7.19 5.98 -23.61
CA TYR A 50 -6.53 6.08 -22.31
C TYR A 50 -5.03 5.79 -22.40
N ASP A 51 -4.63 4.68 -23.02
CA ASP A 51 -3.24 4.27 -23.05
C ASP A 51 -2.31 5.33 -23.66
N PRO A 52 -2.59 5.91 -24.84
CA PRO A 52 -1.77 6.98 -25.40
C PRO A 52 -1.71 8.21 -24.49
N ALA A 53 -2.84 8.62 -23.89
CA ALA A 53 -2.89 9.77 -22.99
C ALA A 53 -2.08 9.53 -21.72
N ALA A 54 -2.21 8.35 -21.10
CA ALA A 54 -1.46 7.97 -19.90
C ALA A 54 0.05 7.94 -20.17
N ARG A 55 0.45 7.43 -21.34
CA ARG A 55 1.86 7.42 -21.76
C ARG A 55 2.40 8.83 -21.97
N ALA A 56 1.59 9.74 -22.56
CA ALA A 56 1.99 11.13 -22.75
C ALA A 56 2.16 11.85 -21.42
N ALA A 57 1.21 11.67 -20.49
CA ALA A 57 1.27 12.26 -19.16
C ALA A 57 2.46 11.73 -18.33
N GLU A 58 2.72 10.42 -18.37
CA GLU A 58 3.91 9.83 -17.73
C GLU A 58 5.22 10.38 -18.33
N ALA A 59 5.29 10.55 -19.65
CA ALA A 59 6.47 11.11 -20.30
C ALA A 59 6.71 12.57 -19.89
N GLU A 60 5.66 13.39 -19.83
CA GLU A 60 5.75 14.79 -19.39
C GLU A 60 6.19 14.87 -17.92
N GLU A 61 5.58 14.08 -17.04
CA GLU A 61 5.95 13.97 -15.63
C GLU A 61 7.44 13.64 -15.46
N LEU A 62 7.91 12.61 -16.16
CA LEU A 62 9.29 12.15 -16.01
C LEU A 62 10.30 13.12 -16.62
N VAL A 63 9.96 13.81 -17.71
CA VAL A 63 10.79 14.88 -18.26
C VAL A 63 10.96 16.00 -17.23
N GLU A 64 9.88 16.41 -16.56
CA GLU A 64 9.96 17.45 -15.52
C GLU A 64 10.68 16.98 -14.27
N LEU A 65 10.51 15.72 -13.86
CA LEU A 65 11.27 15.14 -12.75
C LEU A 65 12.77 15.12 -13.07
N ILE A 66 13.15 14.58 -14.22
CA ILE A 66 14.54 14.44 -14.65
C ILE A 66 15.24 15.81 -14.71
N LYS A 67 14.56 16.85 -15.21
CA LYS A 67 15.11 18.22 -15.26
C LYS A 67 15.50 18.76 -13.88
N LYS A 68 14.83 18.33 -12.82
CA LYS A 68 15.12 18.77 -11.44
C LYS A 68 16.32 18.05 -10.84
N VAL A 69 16.69 16.87 -11.36
CA VAL A 69 17.77 16.05 -10.79
C VAL A 69 19.12 16.63 -11.17
N ASN A 70 19.85 17.13 -10.17
CA ASN A 70 21.24 17.49 -10.32
C ASN A 70 22.14 16.24 -10.21
N THR A 71 22.38 15.58 -11.35
CA THR A 71 23.20 14.36 -11.40
C THR A 71 24.65 14.55 -10.95
N PRO A 72 25.35 15.69 -11.22
CA PRO A 72 26.65 15.95 -10.60
C PRO A 72 26.62 15.98 -9.07
N ALA A 73 25.61 16.61 -8.46
CA ALA A 73 25.48 16.65 -7.00
C ALA A 73 25.23 15.26 -6.42
N LEU A 74 24.39 14.46 -7.09
CA LEU A 74 24.13 13.07 -6.70
C LEU A 74 25.41 12.22 -6.76
N ALA A 75 26.18 12.31 -7.85
CA ALA A 75 27.45 11.63 -8.00
C ALA A 75 28.48 12.07 -6.94
N ALA A 76 28.56 13.39 -6.68
CA ALA A 76 29.46 13.93 -5.66
C ALA A 76 29.11 13.41 -4.25
N ARG A 77 27.82 13.35 -3.91
CA ARG A 77 27.36 12.80 -2.63
C ARG A 77 27.67 11.30 -2.52
N ALA A 78 27.36 10.52 -3.55
CA ALA A 78 27.65 9.08 -3.57
C ALA A 78 29.16 8.80 -3.47
N SER A 79 29.98 9.54 -4.20
CA SER A 79 31.45 9.47 -4.13
C SER A 79 31.97 9.80 -2.73
N HIS A 80 31.46 10.87 -2.12
CA HIS A 80 31.82 11.27 -0.75
C HIS A 80 31.54 10.16 0.27
N LEU A 81 30.36 9.53 0.20
CA LEU A 81 29.97 8.42 1.08
C LEU A 81 30.86 7.18 0.91
N ARG A 82 31.49 7.01 -0.26
CA ARG A 82 32.48 5.95 -0.53
C ARG A 82 33.93 6.42 -0.41
N GLY A 83 34.21 7.42 0.43
CA GLY A 83 35.58 7.86 0.70
C GLY A 83 36.28 8.51 -0.50
N GLY A 84 35.51 9.08 -1.42
CA GLY A 84 36.03 9.78 -2.60
C GLY A 84 36.26 8.91 -3.84
N ILE A 85 35.80 7.65 -3.84
CA ILE A 85 35.85 6.80 -5.05
C ILE A 85 34.97 7.45 -6.13
N PRO A 86 35.49 7.76 -7.33
CA PRO A 86 34.70 8.36 -8.39
C PRO A 86 33.58 7.42 -8.87
N CYS A 87 32.46 8.02 -9.27
CA CYS A 87 31.33 7.33 -9.88
C CYS A 87 30.74 8.13 -11.02
N SER A 88 30.00 7.44 -11.88
CA SER A 88 29.25 8.00 -12.99
C SER A 88 27.76 7.76 -12.79
N VAL A 89 26.98 8.79 -13.08
CA VAL A 89 25.52 8.74 -13.25
C VAL A 89 25.26 8.87 -14.75
N PRO A 90 24.45 7.99 -15.36
CA PRO A 90 24.13 8.09 -16.78
C PRO A 90 23.35 9.39 -17.06
N GLU A 91 23.42 9.86 -18.30
CA GLU A 91 22.56 10.95 -18.74
C GLU A 91 21.09 10.50 -18.65
N LEU A 92 20.32 11.22 -17.85
CA LEU A 92 18.94 10.87 -17.59
C LEU A 92 18.07 11.30 -18.76
N HIS A 93 17.42 10.33 -19.37
CA HIS A 93 16.40 10.53 -20.37
C HIS A 93 15.31 9.48 -20.16
N TYR A 94 14.05 9.90 -20.32
CA TYR A 94 12.96 8.94 -20.29
C TYR A 94 12.89 8.22 -21.64
N ASP A 95 13.21 6.93 -21.62
CA ASP A 95 12.93 6.00 -22.71
C ASP A 95 11.91 4.96 -22.26
N ARG A 96 10.81 4.89 -23.01
CA ARG A 96 9.74 3.93 -22.73
C ARG A 96 10.20 2.49 -22.87
N ALA A 97 11.15 2.19 -23.76
CA ALA A 97 11.66 0.83 -23.94
C ALA A 97 12.38 0.31 -22.68
N THR A 98 12.97 1.21 -21.88
CA THR A 98 13.70 0.88 -20.66
C THR A 98 12.88 1.16 -19.39
N ARG A 99 11.64 1.65 -19.52
CA ARG A 99 10.73 1.99 -18.41
C ARG A 99 10.75 0.97 -17.27
N SER A 100 10.52 -0.32 -17.55
CA SER A 100 10.46 -1.36 -16.51
C SER A 100 11.79 -1.63 -15.80
N SER A 101 12.90 -1.14 -16.33
CA SER A 101 14.23 -1.26 -15.71
C SER A 101 14.63 -0.05 -14.86
N VAL A 102 14.00 1.11 -15.10
CA VAL A 102 14.38 2.39 -14.47
C VAL A 102 13.26 2.97 -13.59
N MET A 103 12.11 2.32 -13.48
CA MET A 103 11.03 2.79 -12.62
C MET A 103 10.08 1.68 -12.16
N GLY A 104 9.58 1.84 -10.93
CA GLY A 104 8.43 1.11 -10.40
C GLY A 104 7.13 1.91 -10.54
N GLY A 105 6.14 1.58 -9.72
CA GLY A 105 4.88 2.33 -9.69
C GLY A 105 5.08 3.77 -9.23
N MET A 106 5.81 3.97 -8.14
CA MET A 106 5.94 5.28 -7.47
C MET A 106 7.33 5.91 -7.53
N ASN A 107 8.36 5.16 -7.96
CA ASN A 107 9.75 5.63 -7.90
C ASN A 107 10.42 5.50 -9.27
N TYR A 108 11.23 6.51 -9.59
CA TYR A 108 12.23 6.48 -10.66
C TYR A 108 13.60 6.11 -10.05
N HIS A 109 14.35 5.30 -10.75
CA HIS A 109 15.57 4.66 -10.28
C HIS A 109 16.76 5.13 -11.12
N ILE A 110 17.74 5.74 -10.46
CA ILE A 110 18.96 6.24 -11.09
C ILE A 110 20.13 5.35 -10.70
N ASP A 111 20.73 4.70 -11.70
CA ASP A 111 21.94 3.90 -11.49
C ASP A 111 23.16 4.78 -11.23
N ILE A 112 23.98 4.36 -10.28
CA ILE A 112 25.26 4.99 -9.95
C ILE A 112 26.34 3.91 -10.03
N SER A 113 27.25 4.03 -10.99
CA SER A 113 28.33 3.06 -11.21
C SER A 113 29.66 3.63 -10.73
N PHE A 114 30.30 2.95 -9.77
CA PHE A 114 31.60 3.34 -9.26
C PHE A 114 32.73 2.73 -10.10
N HIS A 115 33.89 3.39 -10.12
CA HIS A 115 35.05 2.92 -10.90
C HIS A 115 35.60 1.56 -10.44
N ASP A 116 35.27 1.12 -9.24
CA ASP A 116 35.63 -0.20 -8.70
C ASP A 116 34.62 -1.31 -9.03
N GLY A 117 33.60 -1.00 -9.84
CA GLY A 117 32.61 -1.96 -10.32
C GLY A 117 31.39 -2.12 -9.42
N ILE A 118 31.37 -1.51 -8.23
CA ILE A 118 30.18 -1.50 -7.36
C ILE A 118 29.10 -0.60 -7.97
N GLN A 119 27.84 -1.00 -7.82
CA GLN A 119 26.68 -0.25 -8.28
C GLN A 119 25.73 0.07 -7.14
N TRP A 120 25.29 1.32 -7.11
CA TRP A 120 24.22 1.80 -6.23
C TRP A 120 23.04 2.26 -7.07
N ILE A 121 21.91 2.46 -6.40
CA ILE A 121 20.71 3.03 -6.97
C ILE A 121 20.26 4.22 -6.11
N ALA A 122 19.89 5.32 -6.75
CA ALA A 122 19.13 6.38 -6.11
C ALA A 122 17.65 6.21 -6.49
N ARG A 123 16.80 5.91 -5.51
CA ARG A 123 15.35 5.85 -5.67
C ARG A 123 14.78 7.25 -5.43
N VAL A 124 14.20 7.82 -6.47
CA VAL A 124 13.60 9.16 -6.49
C VAL A 124 12.09 9.01 -6.62
N ARG A 125 11.33 9.69 -5.77
CA ARG A 125 9.87 9.63 -5.82
C ARG A 125 9.34 10.36 -7.05
N ARG A 126 8.45 9.70 -7.79
CA ARG A 126 7.65 10.31 -8.86
C ARG A 126 6.70 11.37 -8.28
N PHE A 127 6.28 12.32 -9.11
CA PHE A 127 5.36 13.37 -8.66
C PHE A 127 4.30 13.71 -9.70
N ASN A 128 3.08 13.32 -9.40
CA ASN A 128 1.87 13.59 -10.17
C ASN A 128 0.65 13.63 -9.23
N ALA A 129 -0.57 13.70 -9.77
CA ALA A 129 -1.82 13.79 -9.01
C ALA A 129 -2.04 12.65 -8.00
N THR A 130 -1.42 11.47 -8.15
CA THR A 130 -1.55 10.40 -7.15
C THR A 130 -0.57 10.53 -5.99
N SER A 131 0.29 11.55 -6.00
CA SER A 131 1.27 11.77 -4.94
C SER A 131 0.62 12.47 -3.75
N PRO A 132 0.86 12.01 -2.51
CA PRO A 132 0.34 12.71 -1.34
C PRO A 132 1.05 14.07 -1.15
N PRO A 133 0.49 14.94 -0.29
CA PRO A 133 1.15 16.18 0.12
C PRO A 133 2.59 15.93 0.63
N SER A 134 3.49 16.89 0.41
CA SER A 134 4.93 16.74 0.69
C SER A 134 5.23 16.29 2.13
N THR A 135 4.52 16.84 3.12
CA THR A 135 4.70 16.46 4.53
C THR A 135 4.46 14.98 4.79
N LEU A 136 3.51 14.36 4.09
CA LEU A 136 3.24 12.93 4.22
C LEU A 136 4.25 12.11 3.43
N ARG A 137 4.62 12.56 2.23
CA ARG A 137 5.66 11.91 1.41
C ARG A 137 6.99 11.84 2.16
N ASP A 138 7.40 12.93 2.82
CA ASP A 138 8.61 12.98 3.63
C ASP A 138 8.54 12.01 4.81
N TYR A 139 7.38 11.93 5.47
CA TYR A 139 7.13 11.00 6.57
C TYR A 139 7.21 9.53 6.10
N ILE A 140 6.74 9.22 4.90
CA ILE A 140 6.83 7.88 4.28
C ILE A 140 8.30 7.54 3.97
N ILE A 141 9.06 8.44 3.34
CA ILE A 141 10.49 8.23 3.04
C ILE A 141 11.28 7.95 4.32
N GLN A 142 11.08 8.76 5.36
CA GLN A 142 11.74 8.56 6.65
C GLN A 142 11.42 7.20 7.25
N SER A 143 10.17 6.75 7.11
CA SER A 143 9.73 5.46 7.62
C SER A 143 10.32 4.28 6.86
N GLU A 144 10.40 4.38 5.53
CA GLU A 144 11.04 3.37 4.68
C GLU A 144 12.53 3.24 5.00
N VAL A 145 13.24 4.37 5.15
CA VAL A 145 14.66 4.37 5.53
C VAL A 145 14.87 3.76 6.91
N ALA A 146 14.03 4.11 7.90
CA ALA A 146 14.11 3.52 9.23
C ALA A 146 13.86 2.00 9.18
N THR A 147 12.94 1.54 8.34
CA THR A 147 12.66 0.12 8.15
C THR A 147 13.83 -0.63 7.52
N LEU A 148 14.42 -0.10 6.44
CA LEU A 148 15.58 -0.71 5.78
C LEU A 148 16.80 -0.75 6.70
N LYS A 149 17.07 0.32 7.45
CA LYS A 149 18.17 0.32 8.44
C LYS A 149 17.94 -0.66 9.59
N PHE A 150 16.68 -0.88 10.00
CA PHE A 150 16.36 -1.93 10.97
C PHE A 150 16.62 -3.33 10.37
N LEU A 151 16.18 -3.57 9.13
CA LEU A 151 16.36 -4.85 8.45
C LEU A 151 17.81 -5.19 8.16
N GLU A 152 18.68 -4.18 7.96
CA GLU A 152 20.14 -4.37 7.86
C GLU A 152 20.74 -5.04 9.12
N GLN A 153 20.06 -4.98 10.27
CA GLN A 153 20.45 -5.64 11.53
C GLN A 153 19.89 -7.05 11.68
N THR A 154 19.25 -7.58 10.64
CA THR A 154 18.60 -8.90 10.60
C THR A 154 19.17 -9.73 9.45
N ASN A 155 18.80 -11.00 9.37
CA ASN A 155 19.14 -11.86 8.22
C ASN A 155 18.15 -11.75 7.05
N VAL A 156 17.25 -10.77 7.04
CA VAL A 156 16.34 -10.56 5.90
C VAL A 156 17.13 -9.89 4.76
N PRO A 157 17.18 -10.50 3.55
CA PRO A 157 17.93 -9.93 2.44
C PRO A 157 17.24 -8.65 1.97
N THR A 158 17.86 -7.50 2.20
CA THR A 158 17.33 -6.18 1.86
C THR A 158 18.45 -5.27 1.33
N PRO A 159 18.13 -4.24 0.52
CA PRO A 159 19.15 -3.32 0.04
C PRO A 159 19.68 -2.47 1.20
N LYS A 160 21.01 -2.38 1.32
CA LYS A 160 21.63 -1.46 2.28
C LYS A 160 21.37 0.00 1.91
N VAL A 161 20.93 0.81 2.87
CA VAL A 161 20.77 2.27 2.69
C VAL A 161 22.06 2.98 3.06
N PHE A 162 22.57 3.82 2.16
CA PHE A 162 23.77 4.61 2.38
C PHE A 162 23.47 6.04 2.83
N ASP A 163 22.39 6.64 2.31
CA ASP A 163 21.98 8.00 2.62
C ASP A 163 20.55 8.26 2.12
N PHE A 164 19.93 9.34 2.59
CA PHE A 164 18.67 9.84 2.02
C PHE A 164 18.59 11.35 2.19
N ALA A 165 17.81 12.00 1.32
CA ALA A 165 17.47 13.41 1.47
C ALA A 165 15.99 13.63 1.11
N LEU A 166 15.39 14.61 1.77
CA LEU A 166 14.01 15.02 1.50
C LEU A 166 13.97 16.04 0.36
N ASP A 167 12.78 16.28 -0.16
CA ASP A 167 12.53 17.32 -1.17
C ASP A 167 12.54 18.70 -0.50
N SER A 168 13.73 19.28 -0.31
CA SER A 168 13.93 20.58 0.33
C SER A 168 14.87 21.47 -0.48
N VAL A 169 14.79 22.78 -0.26
CA VAL A 169 15.68 23.77 -0.92
C VAL A 169 17.17 23.57 -0.60
N ASP A 170 17.46 22.92 0.53
CA ASP A 170 18.83 22.64 0.98
C ASP A 170 19.39 21.35 0.36
N ASN A 171 18.56 20.55 -0.32
CA ASN A 171 18.99 19.33 -0.99
C ASN A 171 19.61 19.68 -2.35
N PRO A 172 20.95 19.54 -2.51
CA PRO A 172 21.63 19.95 -3.74
C PRO A 172 21.30 19.08 -4.95
N VAL A 173 20.71 17.89 -4.74
CA VAL A 173 20.23 16.99 -5.81
C VAL A 173 18.94 17.52 -6.43
N GLY A 174 18.20 18.40 -5.74
CA GLY A 174 16.99 19.05 -6.24
C GLY A 174 15.71 18.22 -6.12
N VAL A 175 15.80 16.96 -5.68
CA VAL A 175 14.67 16.06 -5.46
C VAL A 175 14.94 15.17 -4.24
N GLY A 176 13.88 14.76 -3.54
CA GLY A 176 13.99 13.74 -2.49
C GLY A 176 14.45 12.39 -3.06
N TYR A 177 15.37 11.72 -2.36
CA TYR A 177 15.93 10.44 -2.79
C TYR A 177 16.30 9.54 -1.60
N ILE A 178 16.36 8.24 -1.87
CA ILE A 178 17.06 7.26 -1.02
C ILE A 178 18.18 6.63 -1.83
N LEU A 179 19.41 6.74 -1.33
CA LEU A 179 20.61 6.16 -1.93
C LEU A 179 20.87 4.80 -1.29
N MET A 180 20.84 3.74 -2.08
CA MET A 180 20.92 2.38 -1.57
C MET A 180 21.65 1.42 -2.53
N GLU A 181 21.91 0.22 -2.04
CA GLU A 181 22.53 -0.87 -2.79
C GLU A 181 21.69 -1.29 -3.99
N LYS A 182 22.35 -1.56 -5.12
CA LYS A 182 21.72 -2.19 -6.27
C LYS A 182 21.84 -3.71 -6.15
N LEU A 183 20.74 -4.34 -5.76
CA LEU A 183 20.67 -5.80 -5.64
C LEU A 183 20.77 -6.48 -7.01
N GLN A 184 21.35 -7.69 -7.00
CA GLN A 184 21.42 -8.56 -8.17
C GLN A 184 20.13 -9.36 -8.34
N GLY A 185 19.92 -9.93 -9.53
CA GLY A 185 18.74 -10.74 -9.84
C GLY A 185 17.61 -9.95 -10.51
N LYS A 186 16.42 -10.55 -10.57
CA LYS A 186 15.22 -10.00 -11.22
C LYS A 186 14.01 -10.17 -10.32
N SER A 187 13.03 -9.29 -10.47
CA SER A 187 11.73 -9.42 -9.81
C SER A 187 11.06 -10.75 -10.18
N LEU A 188 10.56 -11.45 -9.17
CA LEU A 188 9.94 -12.76 -9.28
C LEU A 188 8.64 -12.67 -10.09
N ARG A 189 8.60 -13.38 -11.22
CA ARG A 189 7.38 -13.60 -12.00
C ARG A 189 6.70 -14.89 -11.56
N TRP A 190 5.92 -14.83 -10.48
CA TRP A 190 5.29 -16.00 -9.86
C TRP A 190 4.53 -16.89 -10.85
N SER A 191 3.76 -16.28 -11.76
CA SER A 191 2.98 -16.99 -12.78
C SER A 191 3.81 -17.79 -13.78
N ALA A 192 5.05 -17.36 -14.03
CA ALA A 192 5.99 -18.02 -14.94
C ALA A 192 6.86 -19.10 -14.26
N ALA A 193 6.92 -19.11 -12.93
CA ALA A 193 7.71 -20.07 -12.15
C ALA A 193 7.08 -21.47 -12.12
N THR A 194 7.90 -22.52 -12.18
CA THR A 194 7.48 -23.91 -12.00
C THR A 194 7.10 -24.20 -10.55
N GLN A 195 6.50 -25.37 -10.29
CA GLN A 195 6.14 -25.76 -8.92
C GLN A 195 7.37 -25.87 -8.01
N ASP A 196 8.46 -26.46 -8.52
CA ASP A 196 9.72 -26.60 -7.76
C ASP A 196 10.34 -25.24 -7.47
N GLN A 197 10.40 -24.34 -8.46
CA GLN A 197 10.89 -22.97 -8.29
C GLN A 197 10.07 -22.20 -7.25
N ARG A 198 8.74 -22.32 -7.28
CA ARG A 198 7.86 -21.72 -6.27
C ARG A 198 8.13 -22.29 -4.88
N ARG A 199 8.37 -23.60 -4.77
CA ARG A 199 8.74 -24.24 -3.50
C ARG A 199 10.06 -23.68 -2.97
N THR A 200 11.09 -23.58 -3.81
CA THR A 200 12.39 -22.99 -3.43
C THR A 200 12.24 -21.57 -2.89
N VAL A 201 11.41 -20.74 -3.53
CA VAL A 201 11.12 -19.39 -3.02
C VAL A 201 10.36 -19.43 -1.70
N MET A 202 9.34 -20.29 -1.57
CA MET A 202 8.57 -20.43 -0.34
C MET A 202 9.42 -20.92 0.84
N GLU A 203 10.40 -21.79 0.61
CA GLU A 203 11.35 -22.24 1.63
C GLU A 203 12.20 -21.09 2.18
N GLN A 204 12.70 -20.21 1.30
CA GLN A 204 13.47 -19.04 1.72
C GLN A 204 12.58 -17.94 2.34
N LEU A 205 11.36 -17.77 1.85
CA LEU A 205 10.39 -16.84 2.44
C LEU A 205 9.97 -17.29 3.84
N ALA A 206 9.91 -18.60 4.09
CA ALA A 206 9.68 -19.13 5.43
C ALA A 206 10.86 -18.79 6.35
N ASP A 207 12.10 -18.83 5.88
CA ASP A 207 13.27 -18.38 6.65
C ASP A 207 13.18 -16.88 7.00
N VAL A 208 12.67 -16.05 6.08
CA VAL A 208 12.39 -14.63 6.34
C VAL A 208 11.32 -14.44 7.42
N PHE A 209 10.23 -15.20 7.38
CA PHE A 209 9.20 -15.16 8.43
C PHE A 209 9.78 -15.56 9.80
N ILE A 210 10.60 -16.61 9.84
CA ILE A 210 11.27 -17.07 11.05
C ILE A 210 12.22 -15.98 11.57
N GLU A 211 12.98 -15.33 10.69
CA GLU A 211 13.87 -14.23 11.07
C GLU A 211 13.11 -13.05 11.67
N LEU A 212 12.07 -12.55 10.98
CA LEU A 212 11.26 -11.43 11.45
C LEU A 212 10.57 -11.73 12.79
N SER A 213 10.21 -12.99 13.06
CA SER A 213 9.60 -13.41 14.33
C SER A 213 10.52 -13.23 15.55
N LYS A 214 11.82 -13.04 15.36
CA LYS A 214 12.80 -12.81 16.44
C LYS A 214 12.77 -11.37 16.97
N TYR A 215 12.10 -10.45 16.26
CA TYR A 215 12.14 -9.02 16.53
C TYR A 215 10.75 -8.44 16.83
N PRO A 216 10.19 -8.72 18.02
CA PRO A 216 8.90 -8.17 18.44
C PRO A 216 8.97 -6.69 18.86
N PHE A 217 7.84 -6.01 18.67
CA PHE A 217 7.58 -4.61 19.03
C PHE A 217 6.40 -4.50 20.00
N ASP A 218 6.33 -3.38 20.74
CA ASP A 218 5.28 -3.11 21.74
C ASP A 218 4.12 -2.23 21.22
N LEU A 219 4.28 -1.67 20.02
CA LEU A 219 3.32 -0.75 19.41
C LEU A 219 2.99 -1.17 17.97
N LEU A 220 1.79 -0.79 17.54
CA LEU A 220 1.27 -0.93 16.17
C LEU A 220 1.43 0.40 15.44
N GLY A 221 2.24 0.42 14.39
CA GLY A 221 2.57 1.63 13.64
C GLY A 221 3.74 1.41 12.68
N SER A 222 4.32 2.47 12.15
CA SER A 222 5.48 2.35 11.26
C SER A 222 6.78 2.68 11.99
N LEU A 223 7.91 2.14 11.54
CA LEU A 223 9.21 2.49 12.11
C LEU A 223 9.60 3.91 11.70
N HIS A 224 10.21 4.65 12.62
CA HIS A 224 10.68 6.02 12.45
C HIS A 224 12.04 6.21 13.09
N CYS A 225 12.66 7.35 12.79
CA CYS A 225 13.96 7.77 13.31
C CYS A 225 15.07 6.74 12.97
N PRO A 226 15.70 6.88 11.80
CA PRO A 226 16.71 5.92 11.32
C PRO A 226 17.93 5.73 12.26
N ASP A 227 18.16 6.62 13.22
CA ASP A 227 19.31 6.55 14.13
C ASP A 227 18.93 6.03 15.52
N ASN A 228 17.64 6.03 15.87
CA ASN A 228 17.12 5.50 17.13
C ASN A 228 15.68 5.03 16.92
N PHE A 229 15.55 3.81 16.38
CA PHE A 229 14.28 3.28 15.90
C PHE A 229 13.20 3.31 16.98
N TYR A 230 12.05 3.87 16.65
CA TYR A 230 10.84 3.70 17.43
C TYR A 230 9.65 3.50 16.51
N VAL A 231 8.58 2.90 17.04
CA VAL A 231 7.32 2.74 16.31
C VAL A 231 6.47 3.99 16.52
N GLY A 232 6.28 4.75 15.45
CA GLY A 232 5.44 5.94 15.39
C GLY A 232 4.10 5.68 14.69
N SER A 233 3.39 6.75 14.32
CA SER A 233 2.14 6.63 13.57
C SER A 233 2.37 5.94 12.22
N PHE A 234 1.33 5.30 11.68
CA PHE A 234 1.37 4.67 10.36
C PHE A 234 1.76 5.69 9.29
N ALA A 235 2.79 5.36 8.51
CA ALA A 235 3.23 6.17 7.39
C ALA A 235 2.52 5.69 6.12
N ARG A 236 1.25 6.08 5.93
CA ARG A 236 0.42 5.69 4.77
C ARG A 236 -0.70 6.68 4.51
N GLU A 237 -1.01 6.92 3.23
CA GLU A 237 -2.02 7.85 2.72
C GLU A 237 -3.44 7.49 3.18
N SER A 238 -3.79 6.20 3.09
CA SER A 238 -5.11 5.71 3.51
C SER A 238 -5.38 5.81 5.00
N LEU A 239 -4.33 6.01 5.82
CA LEU A 239 -4.40 6.13 7.28
C LEU A 239 -4.04 7.55 7.76
N THR A 240 -3.97 8.52 6.86
CA THR A 240 -3.63 9.90 7.18
C THR A 240 -4.79 10.83 6.83
N ASP A 241 -5.17 11.67 7.79
CA ASP A 241 -6.15 12.73 7.59
C ASP A 241 -5.47 14.09 7.49
N PHE A 242 -6.17 15.05 6.89
CA PHE A 242 -5.74 16.44 6.84
C PHE A 242 -6.86 17.31 7.40
N ALA A 243 -6.47 18.29 8.21
CA ALA A 243 -7.38 19.28 8.76
C ALA A 243 -6.76 20.69 8.64
N ALA A 244 -7.51 21.70 9.07
CA ALA A 244 -6.97 23.07 9.11
C ALA A 244 -5.70 23.19 9.97
N SER A 245 -5.54 22.30 10.95
CA SER A 245 -4.36 22.20 11.83
C SER A 245 -3.16 21.48 11.19
N GLY A 246 -3.26 21.01 9.94
CA GLY A 246 -2.23 20.23 9.26
C GLY A 246 -2.52 18.72 9.22
N MET A 247 -1.46 17.95 8.93
CA MET A 247 -1.48 16.49 8.83
C MET A 247 -1.84 15.85 10.19
N ARG A 248 -2.75 14.88 10.16
CA ARG A 248 -3.19 14.08 11.32
C ARG A 248 -2.89 12.62 11.04
N THR A 249 -1.85 12.11 11.69
CA THR A 249 -1.41 10.73 11.54
C THR A 249 -2.17 9.80 12.48
N MET A 250 -2.25 8.51 12.11
CA MET A 250 -2.95 7.50 12.88
C MET A 250 -1.98 6.61 13.67
N GLY A 251 -2.26 6.39 14.95
CA GLY A 251 -1.39 5.62 15.84
C GLY A 251 -0.16 6.43 16.34
N PRO A 252 0.86 5.77 16.92
CA PRO A 252 0.94 4.33 17.13
C PRO A 252 -0.13 3.86 18.12
N PHE A 253 -0.58 2.62 18.00
CA PHE A 253 -1.56 2.02 18.90
C PHE A 253 -0.93 1.00 19.84
N LYS A 254 -1.44 0.94 21.07
CA LYS A 254 -1.20 -0.18 21.99
C LYS A 254 -2.32 -1.21 21.93
N SER A 255 -3.53 -0.78 21.56
CA SER A 255 -4.74 -1.59 21.57
C SER A 255 -5.03 -2.14 20.18
N LEU A 256 -5.19 -3.46 20.09
CA LEU A 256 -5.69 -4.11 18.88
C LEU A 256 -7.08 -3.62 18.48
N LYS A 257 -7.90 -3.19 19.45
CA LYS A 257 -9.21 -2.59 19.18
C LYS A 257 -9.03 -1.26 18.45
N GLU A 258 -8.16 -0.37 18.95
CA GLU A 258 -7.89 0.92 18.31
C GLU A 258 -7.29 0.74 16.91
N TYR A 259 -6.38 -0.22 16.75
CA TYR A 259 -5.76 -0.55 15.46
C TYR A 259 -6.78 -0.97 14.38
N HIS A 260 -7.84 -1.70 14.74
CA HIS A 260 -8.88 -2.08 13.77
C HIS A 260 -10.00 -1.02 13.64
N GLU A 261 -10.43 -0.40 14.75
CA GLU A 261 -11.55 0.55 14.70
C GLU A 261 -11.16 1.90 14.07
N SER A 262 -9.95 2.40 14.33
CA SER A 262 -9.56 3.76 13.91
C SER A 262 -9.53 3.93 12.39
N PRO A 263 -8.96 3.01 11.59
CA PRO A 263 -9.03 3.09 10.12
C PRO A 263 -10.47 3.11 9.60
N ILE A 264 -11.34 2.25 10.14
CA ILE A 264 -12.74 2.16 9.71
C ILE A 264 -13.50 3.45 10.06
N ARG A 265 -13.26 4.02 11.24
CA ARG A 265 -13.85 5.31 11.64
C ARG A 265 -13.38 6.46 10.77
N LEU A 266 -12.09 6.48 10.39
CA LEU A 266 -11.57 7.47 9.44
C LEU A 266 -12.26 7.34 8.08
N ILE A 267 -12.44 6.11 7.58
CA ILE A 267 -13.15 5.87 6.32
C ILE A 267 -14.60 6.38 6.38
N LEU A 268 -15.33 6.07 7.46
CA LEU A 268 -16.69 6.57 7.66
C LEU A 268 -16.75 8.11 7.62
N ASP A 269 -15.81 8.78 8.29
CA ASP A 269 -15.72 10.24 8.27
C ASP A 269 -15.36 10.80 6.88
N LEU A 270 -14.42 10.17 6.17
CA LEU A 270 -14.06 10.56 4.80
C LEU A 270 -15.21 10.39 3.81
N ILE A 271 -16.03 9.34 3.96
CA ILE A 271 -17.27 9.15 3.18
C ILE A 271 -18.23 10.32 3.43
N LEU A 272 -18.46 10.69 4.68
CA LEU A 272 -19.33 11.82 5.05
C LEU A 272 -18.80 13.15 4.52
N ARG A 273 -17.48 13.29 4.40
CA ARG A 273 -16.82 14.44 3.76
C ARG A 273 -16.80 14.39 2.24
N GLN A 274 -17.24 13.30 1.62
CA GLN A 274 -17.17 13.07 0.17
C GLN A 274 -15.72 13.00 -0.37
N GLU A 275 -14.76 12.65 0.49
CA GLU A 275 -13.36 12.47 0.09
C GLU A 275 -13.08 11.07 -0.46
N ILE A 276 -13.94 10.08 -0.21
CA ILE A 276 -13.83 8.72 -0.77
C ILE A 276 -15.23 8.14 -1.02
N TYR A 277 -15.31 7.16 -1.91
CA TYR A 277 -16.54 6.44 -2.28
C TYR A 277 -17.72 7.35 -2.65
N SER A 278 -17.47 8.53 -3.21
CA SER A 278 -18.49 9.55 -3.43
C SER A 278 -19.65 9.09 -4.32
N GLU A 279 -19.38 8.20 -5.27
CA GLU A 279 -20.38 7.65 -6.20
C GLU A 279 -21.29 6.59 -5.54
N GLN A 280 -20.80 5.93 -4.47
CA GLN A 280 -21.47 4.82 -3.80
C GLN A 280 -21.53 5.03 -2.27
N ALA A 281 -21.65 6.28 -1.83
CA ALA A 281 -21.42 6.67 -0.44
C ALA A 281 -22.30 5.93 0.58
N VAL A 282 -23.59 5.73 0.28
CA VAL A 282 -24.52 5.00 1.17
C VAL A 282 -24.07 3.56 1.36
N ASP A 283 -23.71 2.89 0.27
CA ASP A 283 -23.38 1.47 0.27
C ASP A 283 -22.04 1.26 0.98
N ALA A 284 -21.04 2.08 0.64
CA ALA A 284 -19.76 2.12 1.34
C ALA A 284 -19.94 2.40 2.84
N TYR A 285 -20.80 3.35 3.23
CA TYR A 285 -21.02 3.67 4.64
C TYR A 285 -21.63 2.49 5.41
N LEU A 286 -22.63 1.81 4.82
CA LEU A 286 -23.25 0.62 5.42
C LEU A 286 -22.22 -0.52 5.59
N ILE A 287 -21.41 -0.77 4.56
CA ILE A 287 -20.33 -1.78 4.60
C ILE A 287 -19.37 -1.47 5.75
N HIS A 288 -18.84 -0.25 5.82
CA HIS A 288 -17.84 0.10 6.83
C HIS A 288 -18.43 0.19 8.23
N ARG A 289 -19.70 0.59 8.39
CA ARG A 289 -20.38 0.48 9.69
C ARG A 289 -20.53 -0.98 10.11
N PHE A 290 -20.91 -1.87 9.20
CA PHE A 290 -20.96 -3.29 9.49
C PHE A 290 -19.58 -3.84 9.87
N LEU A 291 -18.52 -3.51 9.12
CA LEU A 291 -17.15 -3.92 9.46
C LEU A 291 -16.71 -3.44 10.85
N LEU A 292 -17.11 -2.23 11.26
CA LEU A 292 -16.84 -1.71 12.60
C LEU A 292 -17.52 -2.57 13.70
N ASP A 293 -18.76 -3.03 13.47
CA ASP A 293 -19.47 -3.92 14.41
C ASP A 293 -18.84 -5.33 14.46
N LEU A 294 -18.12 -5.74 13.42
CA LEU A 294 -17.44 -7.03 13.35
C LEU A 294 -16.09 -7.07 14.09
N VAL A 295 -15.50 -5.91 14.42
CA VAL A 295 -14.18 -5.83 15.07
C VAL A 295 -14.07 -6.75 16.30
N PRO A 296 -15.02 -6.77 17.26
CA PRO A 296 -14.94 -7.66 18.41
C PRO A 296 -14.89 -9.16 18.04
N ILE A 297 -15.61 -9.55 16.98
CA ILE A 297 -15.66 -10.93 16.49
C ILE A 297 -14.31 -11.30 15.88
N VAL A 298 -13.78 -10.46 15.00
CA VAL A 298 -12.48 -10.67 14.34
C VAL A 298 -11.35 -10.75 15.37
N LEU A 299 -11.39 -9.89 16.40
CA LEU A 299 -10.42 -9.93 17.50
C LEU A 299 -10.53 -11.22 18.33
N SER A 300 -11.75 -11.70 18.61
CA SER A 300 -11.96 -12.93 19.38
C SER A 300 -11.50 -14.20 18.64
N GLN A 301 -11.49 -14.16 17.31
CA GLN A 301 -11.05 -15.26 16.45
C GLN A 301 -9.56 -15.17 16.09
N SER A 302 -8.91 -14.05 16.39
CA SER A 302 -7.46 -13.92 16.25
C SER A 302 -6.73 -14.74 17.30
N VAL A 303 -5.62 -15.37 16.91
CA VAL A 303 -4.77 -16.14 17.83
C VAL A 303 -4.07 -15.17 18.78
N GLN A 304 -4.49 -15.15 20.04
CA GLN A 304 -3.89 -14.32 21.10
C GLN A 304 -2.76 -15.09 21.78
N ASP A 305 -1.56 -15.09 21.18
CA ASP A 305 -0.40 -15.74 21.81
C ASP A 305 0.46 -14.79 22.63
N ASP A 306 0.51 -13.49 22.28
CA ASP A 306 1.34 -12.50 22.99
C ASP A 306 0.88 -11.07 22.63
N GLN A 307 1.05 -10.10 23.53
CA GLN A 307 0.81 -8.66 23.26
C GLN A 307 2.00 -8.03 22.51
N ARG A 308 2.57 -8.78 21.57
CA ARG A 308 3.74 -8.38 20.76
C ARG A 308 3.35 -8.27 19.31
N TYR A 309 3.97 -7.32 18.63
CA TYR A 309 3.71 -7.00 17.22
C TYR A 309 4.97 -7.22 16.40
N TYR A 310 4.82 -7.46 15.11
CA TYR A 310 5.92 -7.83 14.23
C TYR A 310 5.87 -7.04 12.95
N LEU A 311 7.04 -6.78 12.37
CA LEU A 311 7.13 -6.07 11.10
C LEU A 311 6.42 -6.84 9.99
N LYS A 312 5.55 -6.17 9.25
CA LYS A 312 4.81 -6.66 8.09
C LYS A 312 5.17 -5.83 6.86
N HIS A 313 5.47 -6.53 5.78
CA HIS A 313 5.56 -5.92 4.45
C HIS A 313 4.17 -5.51 3.95
N ALA A 314 4.01 -4.27 3.48
CA ALA A 314 2.69 -3.74 3.12
C ALA A 314 2.18 -4.21 1.75
N ASP A 315 3.09 -4.62 0.86
CA ASP A 315 2.80 -5.00 -0.52
C ASP A 315 3.32 -6.43 -0.84
N ASP A 316 2.94 -7.41 -0.02
CA ASP A 316 3.45 -8.79 -0.08
C ASP A 316 2.90 -9.64 -1.27
N LYS A 317 2.64 -9.00 -2.43
CA LYS A 317 2.06 -9.61 -3.64
C LYS A 317 3.04 -10.41 -4.51
N GLY A 318 4.32 -10.40 -4.16
CA GLY A 318 5.37 -11.28 -4.68
C GLY A 318 6.37 -10.67 -5.67
N ASP A 319 6.03 -9.59 -6.38
CA ASP A 319 6.93 -8.90 -7.32
C ASP A 319 8.04 -8.08 -6.64
N HIS A 320 7.88 -7.77 -5.36
CA HIS A 320 8.90 -7.21 -4.47
C HIS A 320 10.01 -8.22 -4.07
N ILE A 321 9.88 -9.50 -4.46
CA ILE A 321 10.92 -10.53 -4.22
C ILE A 321 11.85 -10.57 -5.44
N MET A 322 13.14 -10.34 -5.20
CA MET A 322 14.21 -10.46 -6.20
C MET A 322 14.82 -11.86 -6.12
N VAL A 323 15.00 -12.49 -7.29
CA VAL A 323 15.59 -13.83 -7.41
C VAL A 323 16.71 -13.90 -8.45
N ASP A 324 17.66 -14.79 -8.24
CA ASP A 324 18.67 -15.17 -9.23
C ASP A 324 18.14 -16.22 -10.24
N GLU A 325 19.03 -16.77 -11.07
CA GLU A 325 18.68 -17.77 -12.09
C GLU A 325 18.21 -19.11 -11.50
N ASP A 326 18.62 -19.41 -10.27
CA ASP A 326 18.29 -20.63 -9.53
C ASP A 326 17.12 -20.43 -8.55
N PHE A 327 16.45 -19.26 -8.61
CA PHE A 327 15.36 -18.87 -7.72
C PHE A 327 15.75 -18.71 -6.24
N ASN A 328 17.03 -18.44 -5.96
CA ASN A 328 17.45 -17.97 -4.64
C ASN A 328 17.02 -16.52 -4.45
N ILE A 329 16.45 -16.19 -3.29
CA ILE A 329 16.07 -14.82 -2.94
C ILE A 329 17.35 -14.00 -2.75
N THR A 330 17.55 -13.03 -3.63
CA THR A 330 18.67 -12.08 -3.54
C THR A 330 18.28 -10.80 -2.82
N GLY A 331 16.97 -10.56 -2.62
CA GLY A 331 16.46 -9.34 -2.03
C GLY A 331 14.95 -9.31 -1.85
N ILE A 332 14.51 -8.60 -0.82
CA ILE A 332 13.14 -8.15 -0.62
C ILE A 332 13.17 -6.63 -0.64
N ILE A 333 12.52 -6.03 -1.63
CA ILE A 333 12.52 -4.59 -1.89
C ILE A 333 11.13 -4.00 -1.58
N ASP A 334 10.94 -2.70 -1.83
CA ASP A 334 9.64 -2.01 -1.71
C ASP A 334 9.02 -2.06 -0.30
N TRP A 335 9.84 -1.82 0.72
CA TRP A 335 9.45 -1.68 2.13
C TRP A 335 8.70 -0.39 2.46
N GLU A 336 8.20 0.30 1.45
CA GLU A 336 7.29 1.43 1.62
C GLU A 336 6.02 0.99 2.36
N TRP A 337 5.55 1.85 3.27
CA TRP A 337 4.39 1.61 4.13
C TRP A 337 4.50 0.40 5.07
N ALA A 338 5.69 -0.19 5.21
CA ALA A 338 5.94 -1.24 6.19
C ALA A 338 5.56 -0.77 7.60
N HIS A 339 4.99 -1.69 8.37
CA HIS A 339 4.43 -1.39 9.68
C HIS A 339 4.42 -2.62 10.57
N THR A 340 4.29 -2.42 11.87
CA THR A 340 4.09 -3.48 12.83
C THR A 340 2.61 -3.89 12.86
N ALA A 341 2.37 -5.19 12.91
CA ALA A 341 1.05 -5.80 12.89
C ALA A 341 0.94 -6.91 13.95
N PRO A 342 -0.27 -7.31 14.38
CA PRO A 342 -0.44 -8.53 15.17
C PRO A 342 0.14 -9.74 14.42
N PRO A 343 0.61 -10.78 15.12
CA PRO A 343 1.25 -11.92 14.47
C PRO A 343 0.30 -12.64 13.50
N ALA A 344 -1.01 -12.64 13.76
CA ALA A 344 -2.03 -13.16 12.84
C ALA A 344 -2.16 -12.40 11.50
N GLN A 345 -1.58 -11.21 11.37
CA GLN A 345 -1.50 -10.44 10.13
C GLN A 345 -0.07 -10.34 9.59
N ALA A 346 0.93 -10.25 10.48
CA ALA A 346 2.34 -10.20 10.09
C ALA A 346 2.82 -11.51 9.46
N PHE A 347 2.30 -12.65 9.93
CA PHE A 347 2.72 -13.99 9.51
C PHE A 347 1.59 -14.83 8.90
N ASN A 348 0.50 -14.22 8.46
CA ASN A 348 -0.46 -14.94 7.61
C ASN A 348 0.12 -15.16 6.20
N SER A 349 -0.61 -15.88 5.35
CA SER A 349 -0.12 -16.12 3.99
C SER A 349 0.11 -14.79 3.24
N PRO A 350 1.27 -14.59 2.59
CA PRO A 350 1.49 -13.46 1.70
C PRO A 350 0.41 -13.36 0.62
N ILE A 351 0.03 -12.14 0.21
CA ILE A 351 -0.99 -11.93 -0.82
C ILE A 351 -0.62 -12.64 -2.13
N GLY A 352 0.67 -12.70 -2.46
CA GLY A 352 1.16 -13.39 -3.67
C GLY A 352 0.89 -14.90 -3.70
N LEU A 353 0.59 -15.54 -2.57
CA LEU A 353 0.28 -16.97 -2.48
C LEU A 353 -1.22 -17.28 -2.56
N LEU A 354 -2.09 -16.27 -2.47
CA LEU A 354 -3.53 -16.48 -2.44
C LEU A 354 -4.04 -17.02 -3.79
N PRO A 355 -5.06 -17.90 -3.80
CA PRO A 355 -5.74 -18.34 -5.01
C PRO A 355 -6.67 -17.21 -5.50
N VAL A 356 -6.10 -16.21 -6.18
CA VAL A 356 -6.76 -14.92 -6.52
C VAL A 356 -8.21 -15.10 -7.00
N GLY A 357 -8.45 -15.93 -8.02
CA GLY A 357 -9.80 -16.14 -8.55
C GLY A 357 -10.80 -16.69 -7.51
N GLU A 358 -10.42 -17.75 -6.79
CA GLU A 358 -11.26 -18.33 -5.74
C GLU A 358 -11.44 -17.37 -4.55
N PHE A 359 -10.40 -16.60 -4.24
CA PHE A 359 -10.44 -15.58 -3.21
C PHE A 359 -11.49 -14.52 -3.59
N TYR A 360 -11.46 -13.93 -4.78
CA TYR A 360 -12.47 -12.98 -5.21
C TYR A 360 -13.87 -13.58 -5.34
N GLN A 361 -14.00 -14.89 -5.59
CA GLN A 361 -15.28 -15.62 -5.55
C GLN A 361 -15.80 -15.93 -4.13
N GLY A 362 -15.15 -15.42 -3.08
CA GLY A 362 -15.59 -15.60 -1.69
C GLY A 362 -15.22 -16.94 -1.06
N LYS A 363 -14.41 -17.79 -1.70
CA LYS A 363 -14.03 -19.10 -1.13
C LYS A 363 -13.10 -18.94 0.08
N ASN A 364 -13.44 -19.60 1.19
CA ASN A 364 -12.68 -19.50 2.45
C ASN A 364 -11.61 -20.59 2.64
N ASN A 365 -11.54 -21.57 1.74
CA ASN A 365 -10.47 -22.57 1.78
C ASN A 365 -9.12 -21.94 1.42
N LEU A 366 -8.03 -22.54 1.89
CA LEU A 366 -6.68 -22.16 1.46
C LEU A 366 -6.36 -22.76 0.09
N GLY A 367 -5.62 -22.01 -0.72
CA GLY A 367 -5.06 -22.50 -1.97
C GLY A 367 -3.81 -23.36 -1.75
N ASN A 368 -3.39 -24.08 -2.80
CA ASN A 368 -2.27 -25.02 -2.74
C ASN A 368 -0.95 -24.38 -2.28
N ASN A 369 -0.66 -23.14 -2.72
CA ASN A 369 0.56 -22.44 -2.33
C ASN A 369 0.54 -22.08 -0.84
N GLU A 370 -0.60 -21.64 -0.31
CA GLU A 370 -0.75 -21.32 1.11
C GLU A 370 -0.58 -22.58 1.98
N VAL A 371 -1.18 -23.70 1.54
CA VAL A 371 -1.05 -25.02 2.18
C VAL A 371 0.41 -25.48 2.18
N THR A 372 1.09 -25.37 1.03
CA THR A 372 2.51 -25.75 0.91
C THR A 372 3.39 -24.88 1.81
N PHE A 373 3.15 -23.56 1.82
CA PHE A 373 3.90 -22.63 2.67
C PHE A 373 3.72 -22.92 4.17
N ALA A 374 2.48 -23.23 4.59
CA ALA A 374 2.22 -23.59 5.98
C ALA A 374 2.96 -24.89 6.38
N HIS A 375 2.96 -25.92 5.51
CA HIS A 375 3.72 -27.14 5.76
C HIS A 375 5.23 -26.91 5.79
N ILE A 376 5.79 -26.05 4.92
CA ILE A 376 7.21 -25.68 4.97
C ILE A 376 7.58 -25.09 6.34
N LEU A 377 6.73 -24.23 6.91
CA LEU A 377 6.95 -23.66 8.25
C LEU A 377 6.91 -24.74 9.35
N GLU A 378 6.05 -25.76 9.21
CA GLU A 378 6.00 -26.92 10.12
C GLU A 378 7.26 -27.79 9.99
N GLU A 379 7.69 -28.07 8.76
CA GLU A 379 8.91 -28.83 8.44
C GLU A 379 10.16 -28.14 8.99
N LYS A 380 10.19 -26.79 8.97
CA LYS A 380 11.24 -25.96 9.59
C LYS A 380 11.13 -25.86 11.12
N GLY A 381 10.16 -26.53 11.74
CA GLY A 381 10.02 -26.65 13.19
C GLY A 381 9.34 -25.47 13.88
N ILE A 382 8.64 -24.61 13.14
CA ILE A 382 7.95 -23.42 13.69
C ILE A 382 6.42 -23.50 13.44
N PRO A 383 5.72 -24.44 14.12
CA PRO A 383 4.28 -24.66 13.90
C PRO A 383 3.41 -23.47 14.34
N THR A 384 3.94 -22.57 15.18
CA THR A 384 3.25 -21.33 15.57
C THR A 384 3.07 -20.39 14.39
N LEU A 385 4.08 -20.24 13.52
CA LEU A 385 3.99 -19.44 12.30
C LEU A 385 3.08 -20.10 11.26
N ALA A 386 3.22 -21.41 11.07
CA ALA A 386 2.31 -22.18 10.21
C ALA A 386 0.85 -21.98 10.60
N ARG A 387 0.54 -21.95 11.90
CA ARG A 387 -0.81 -21.71 12.41
C ARG A 387 -1.39 -20.36 11.98
N TYR A 388 -0.59 -19.30 11.87
CA TYR A 388 -1.06 -18.00 11.37
C TYR A 388 -1.40 -18.06 9.89
N VAL A 389 -0.66 -18.84 9.09
CA VAL A 389 -1.01 -19.12 7.69
C VAL A 389 -2.32 -19.92 7.62
N TRP A 390 -2.42 -21.02 8.37
CA TRP A 390 -3.60 -21.89 8.41
C TRP A 390 -4.89 -21.16 8.76
N LYS A 391 -4.81 -20.17 9.67
CA LYS A 391 -5.95 -19.40 10.16
C LYS A 391 -6.07 -18.00 9.54
N GLY A 392 -5.20 -17.69 8.57
CA GLY A 392 -5.02 -16.33 8.05
C GLY A 392 -6.19 -15.79 7.23
N ARG A 393 -6.98 -16.67 6.62
CA ARG A 393 -8.02 -16.30 5.63
C ARG A 393 -8.98 -15.23 6.15
N LEU A 394 -9.45 -15.34 7.39
CA LEU A 394 -10.36 -14.34 7.98
C LEU A 394 -9.71 -12.95 8.04
N GLN A 395 -8.43 -12.88 8.39
CA GLN A 395 -7.70 -11.62 8.47
C GLN A 395 -7.52 -11.00 7.08
N HIS A 396 -7.25 -11.80 6.04
CA HIS A 396 -7.26 -11.32 4.66
C HIS A 396 -8.62 -10.76 4.27
N ARG A 397 -9.70 -11.53 4.50
CA ARG A 397 -11.07 -11.11 4.18
C ARG A 397 -11.42 -9.77 4.83
N PHE A 398 -11.15 -9.65 6.12
CA PHE A 398 -11.46 -8.44 6.87
C PHE A 398 -10.63 -7.25 6.38
N SER A 399 -9.31 -7.43 6.22
CA SER A 399 -8.41 -6.37 5.75
C SER A 399 -8.77 -5.89 4.34
N PHE A 400 -9.05 -6.81 3.42
CA PHE A 400 -9.48 -6.45 2.06
C PHE A 400 -10.79 -5.68 2.10
N CYS A 401 -11.82 -6.16 2.80
CA CYS A 401 -13.10 -5.44 2.89
C CYS A 401 -12.98 -4.04 3.51
N CYS A 402 -12.02 -3.81 4.40
CA CYS A 402 -11.81 -2.49 5.01
C CYS A 402 -11.21 -1.44 4.07
N GLY A 403 -10.52 -1.84 3.00
CA GLY A 403 -9.80 -0.92 2.13
C GLY A 403 -10.01 -1.16 0.64
N TYR A 404 -11.02 -1.94 0.27
CA TYR A 404 -11.26 -2.33 -1.12
C TYR A 404 -11.78 -1.17 -1.95
N ASP A 405 -11.28 -1.07 -3.19
CA ASP A 405 -11.84 -0.12 -4.15
C ASP A 405 -13.18 -0.66 -4.71
N LEU A 406 -14.26 0.11 -4.56
CA LEU A 406 -15.60 -0.30 -4.99
C LEU A 406 -15.86 -0.08 -6.49
N THR A 407 -14.83 0.32 -7.26
CA THR A 407 -14.88 0.35 -8.72
C THR A 407 -15.06 -1.07 -9.31
N ASP A 408 -14.39 -2.08 -8.75
CA ASP A 408 -14.65 -3.50 -9.03
C ASP A 408 -15.74 -4.07 -8.10
N TRP A 409 -16.99 -3.72 -8.42
CA TRP A 409 -18.13 -4.10 -7.59
C TRP A 409 -18.32 -5.62 -7.48
N ASP A 410 -18.19 -6.35 -8.58
CA ASP A 410 -18.40 -7.81 -8.60
C ASP A 410 -17.33 -8.53 -7.77
N GLY A 411 -16.06 -8.12 -7.89
CA GLY A 411 -14.99 -8.62 -7.04
C GLY A 411 -15.25 -8.32 -5.55
N PHE A 412 -15.71 -7.10 -5.24
CA PHE A 412 -16.06 -6.73 -3.86
C PHE A 412 -17.18 -7.61 -3.29
N LEU A 413 -18.26 -7.86 -4.05
CA LEU A 413 -19.38 -8.67 -3.58
C LEU A 413 -18.95 -10.07 -3.14
N GLY A 414 -18.06 -10.70 -3.89
CA GLY A 414 -17.51 -12.00 -3.53
C GLY A 414 -16.58 -11.94 -2.30
N LEU A 415 -15.74 -10.91 -2.19
CA LEU A 415 -14.94 -10.67 -0.97
C LEU A 415 -15.82 -10.53 0.28
N PHE A 416 -16.86 -9.71 0.18
CA PHE A 416 -17.77 -9.38 1.27
C PHE A 416 -18.65 -10.57 1.68
N GLN A 417 -19.16 -11.34 0.72
CA GLN A 417 -19.83 -12.61 0.97
C GLN A 417 -18.90 -13.59 1.69
N GLY A 418 -17.67 -13.75 1.20
CA GLY A 418 -16.68 -14.63 1.82
C GLY A 418 -16.36 -14.24 3.28
N LEU A 419 -16.27 -12.94 3.58
CA LEU A 419 -16.12 -12.46 4.96
C LEU A 419 -17.31 -12.86 5.83
N ARG A 420 -18.54 -12.58 5.38
CA ARG A 420 -19.78 -12.90 6.10
C ARG A 420 -19.90 -14.40 6.37
N GLU A 421 -19.54 -15.24 5.41
CA GLU A 421 -19.48 -16.70 5.57
C GLU A 421 -18.45 -17.13 6.62
N ALA A 422 -17.24 -16.55 6.59
CA ALA A 422 -16.16 -16.91 7.51
C ALA A 422 -16.54 -16.63 8.98
N ILE A 423 -17.20 -15.49 9.23
CA ILE A 423 -17.64 -15.08 10.58
C ILE A 423 -19.03 -15.61 10.95
N LYS A 424 -19.77 -16.19 9.99
CA LYS A 424 -21.15 -16.69 10.12
C LYS A 424 -22.17 -15.61 10.50
N VAL A 425 -21.96 -14.36 10.09
CA VAL A 425 -22.89 -13.24 10.32
C VAL A 425 -23.50 -12.80 9.00
N ASP A 426 -24.84 -12.72 8.96
CA ASP A 426 -25.61 -12.33 7.77
C ASP A 426 -25.20 -13.09 6.48
N HIS A 427 -24.73 -14.34 6.58
CA HIS A 427 -24.09 -15.04 5.47
C HIS A 427 -25.05 -15.68 4.44
N SER A 428 -26.33 -15.82 4.79
CA SER A 428 -27.34 -16.51 3.97
C SER A 428 -28.16 -15.59 3.07
N VAL A 429 -27.80 -14.31 3.00
CA VAL A 429 -28.51 -13.29 2.20
C VAL A 429 -27.61 -12.75 1.11
N ASP A 430 -28.19 -12.46 -0.04
CA ASP A 430 -27.54 -11.74 -1.12
C ASP A 430 -27.31 -10.27 -0.74
N TRP A 431 -26.72 -9.50 -1.66
CA TRP A 431 -26.43 -8.09 -1.44
C TRP A 431 -27.68 -7.27 -1.12
N ASP A 432 -28.76 -7.42 -1.87
CA ASP A 432 -29.97 -6.60 -1.70
C ASP A 432 -30.67 -6.93 -0.37
N GLY A 433 -30.77 -8.21 -0.02
CA GLY A 433 -31.29 -8.64 1.27
C GLY A 433 -30.43 -8.15 2.44
N TRP A 434 -29.10 -8.23 2.29
CA TRP A 434 -28.16 -7.69 3.27
C TRP A 434 -28.30 -6.18 3.42
N LYS A 435 -28.33 -5.44 2.31
CA LYS A 435 -28.44 -3.97 2.27
C LYS A 435 -29.75 -3.49 2.90
N SER A 436 -30.86 -4.14 2.61
CA SER A 436 -32.16 -3.84 3.24
C SER A 436 -32.09 -4.02 4.76
N THR A 437 -31.47 -5.12 5.21
CA THR A 437 -31.26 -5.39 6.64
C THR A 437 -30.34 -4.34 7.27
N ALA A 438 -29.24 -3.98 6.61
CA ALA A 438 -28.29 -2.98 7.08
C ALA A 438 -28.92 -1.59 7.19
N LEU A 439 -29.70 -1.16 6.20
CA LEU A 439 -30.47 0.09 6.24
C LEU A 439 -31.40 0.14 7.45
N HIS A 440 -32.10 -0.96 7.73
CA HIS A 440 -32.98 -1.04 8.90
C HIS A 440 -32.20 -1.05 10.23
N ARG A 441 -31.09 -1.79 10.28
CA ARG A 441 -30.20 -1.92 11.44
C ARG A 441 -29.58 -0.58 11.83
N TYR A 442 -29.15 0.21 10.85
CA TYR A 442 -28.46 1.48 11.05
C TYR A 442 -29.34 2.71 10.84
N ARG A 443 -30.67 2.57 10.82
CA ARG A 443 -31.60 3.68 10.53
C ARG A 443 -31.47 4.91 11.45
N GLU A 444 -31.02 4.71 12.68
CA GLU A 444 -30.80 5.77 13.68
C GLU A 444 -29.34 6.28 13.66
N ASP A 445 -28.47 5.73 12.82
CA ASP A 445 -27.10 6.20 12.67
C ASP A 445 -27.09 7.56 11.95
N THR A 446 -26.59 8.58 12.65
CA THR A 446 -26.61 9.97 12.17
C THR A 446 -25.88 10.16 10.84
N GLY A 447 -24.79 9.43 10.59
CA GLY A 447 -24.06 9.55 9.33
C GLY A 447 -24.84 8.93 8.17
N LEU A 448 -25.53 7.81 8.39
CA LEU A 448 -26.41 7.22 7.38
C LEU A 448 -27.57 8.16 7.05
N GLN A 449 -28.23 8.73 8.06
CA GLN A 449 -29.33 9.70 7.87
C GLN A 449 -28.88 10.90 7.03
N LEU A 450 -27.69 11.43 7.30
CA LEU A 450 -27.10 12.53 6.52
C LEU A 450 -26.89 12.16 5.05
N LEU A 451 -26.35 10.97 4.77
CA LEU A 451 -26.13 10.50 3.40
C LEU A 451 -27.44 10.26 2.64
N LEU A 452 -28.44 9.68 3.30
CA LEU A 452 -29.77 9.46 2.72
C LEU A 452 -30.48 10.78 2.41
N GLN A 453 -30.39 11.77 3.31
CA GLN A 453 -30.94 13.11 3.07
C GLN A 453 -30.28 13.78 1.85
N ARG A 454 -28.95 13.70 1.73
CA ARG A 454 -28.22 14.24 0.57
C ARG A 454 -28.65 13.56 -0.73
N LYS A 455 -28.77 12.22 -0.73
CA LYS A 455 -29.23 11.47 -1.90
C LYS A 455 -30.67 11.82 -2.30
N GLY A 456 -31.55 11.99 -1.32
CA GLY A 456 -32.93 12.42 -1.54
C GLY A 456 -33.03 13.83 -2.16
N ASN A 457 -32.19 14.77 -1.71
CA ASN A 457 -32.14 16.12 -2.27
C ASN A 457 -31.61 16.17 -3.72
N LEU A 458 -30.68 15.29 -4.07
CA LEU A 458 -30.20 15.16 -5.45
C LEU A 458 -31.30 14.59 -6.38
N ALA A 459 -32.07 13.62 -5.89
CA ALA A 459 -33.16 13.01 -6.66
C ALA A 459 -34.38 13.93 -6.83
N SER A 460 -34.56 14.94 -5.97
CA SER A 460 -35.68 15.91 -6.06
C SER A 460 -35.33 17.22 -6.76
N GLY A 461 -34.04 17.46 -7.03
CA GLY A 461 -33.53 18.67 -7.68
C GLY A 461 -33.03 18.47 -9.12
N SER A 462 -33.29 17.31 -9.73
CA SER A 462 -32.97 16.98 -11.14
C SER A 462 -34.17 17.10 -12.05
#